data_AF-A0A316ADC5-F1
#
_entry.id   AF-A0A316ADC5-F1
#
_cell.length_a   1.000
_cell.length_b   1.000
_cell.length_c   1.000
_cell.angle_alpha   90.00
_cell.angle_beta   90.00
_cell.angle_gamma   90.00
#
_symmetry.space_group_name_H-M   'P 1'
#
loop_
_entity.id
_entity.type
_entity.pdbx_description
1 polymer ?
#
loop_
_entity_poly.entity_id
_entity_poly.type
_entity_poly.pdbx_seq_one_letter_code
_entity_poly.pdbx_strand_id
1 'polypeptide(L)'
;MGATPAPRGWDQLFRTPGLSGLLQLKLTDGQWLVGLWDRASPLNGLPGSYAAGFPHPQDLYLVDTCVIDGDGAVITDDSGHPKLTGVAVLVRWEQVVYAGFLQVSTEGEP
;
A
#
# COMPACT_ATOMS: atom_id res chain seq x y z
N MET A 1 20.05 11.86 -25.21
CA MET A 1 20.22 11.47 -23.79
C MET A 1 19.07 12.09 -23.01
N GLY A 2 18.08 11.28 -22.62
CA GLY A 2 16.94 11.77 -21.84
C GLY A 2 17.30 11.79 -20.37
N ALA A 3 17.16 12.94 -19.71
CA ALA A 3 17.31 13.03 -18.26
C ALA A 3 16.31 12.05 -17.63
N THR A 4 16.81 11.06 -16.89
CA THR A 4 15.97 10.21 -16.06
C THR A 4 15.12 11.15 -15.21
N PRO A 5 13.78 11.13 -15.33
CA PRO A 5 12.95 12.02 -14.54
C PRO A 5 13.30 11.80 -13.06
N ALA A 6 13.43 12.90 -12.31
CA ALA A 6 13.74 12.83 -10.89
C ALA A 6 12.78 11.83 -10.24
N PRO A 7 13.26 10.91 -9.36
CA PRO A 7 12.41 9.95 -8.71
C PRO A 7 11.26 10.70 -8.04
N ARG A 8 10.03 10.28 -8.32
CA ARG A 8 8.85 10.90 -7.69
C ARG A 8 8.97 10.67 -6.18
N GLY A 9 8.35 11.52 -5.36
CA GLY A 9 8.34 11.32 -3.89
C GLY A 9 7.92 9.90 -3.49
N TRP A 10 7.05 9.27 -4.29
CA TRP A 10 6.67 7.86 -4.19
C TRP A 10 7.80 6.86 -4.41
N ASP A 11 8.66 7.07 -5.42
CA ASP A 11 9.80 6.20 -5.67
C ASP A 11 10.78 6.23 -4.48
N GLN A 12 10.91 7.39 -3.83
CA GLN A 12 11.71 7.50 -2.61
C GLN A 12 11.04 6.80 -1.43
N LEU A 13 9.73 7.00 -1.24
CA LEU A 13 8.97 6.37 -0.16
C LEU A 13 9.16 4.84 -0.19
N PHE A 14 8.84 4.17 -1.30
CA PHE A 14 8.87 2.71 -1.38
C PHE A 14 10.28 2.08 -1.37
N ARG A 15 11.32 2.91 -1.57
CA ARG A 15 12.72 2.52 -1.40
C ARG A 15 13.19 2.61 0.05
N THR A 16 12.39 3.20 0.95
CA THR A 16 12.71 3.29 2.37
C THR A 16 12.84 1.88 2.97
N PRO A 17 14.02 1.51 3.51
CA PRO A 17 14.20 0.21 4.16
C PRO A 17 13.27 0.04 5.35
N GLY A 18 12.67 -1.14 5.50
CA GLY A 18 11.77 -1.44 6.62
C GLY A 18 10.45 -0.67 6.61
N LEU A 19 10.09 0.00 5.51
CA LEU A 19 8.80 0.65 5.39
C LEU A 19 7.68 -0.39 5.52
N SER A 20 6.88 -0.26 6.57
CA SER A 20 5.64 -1.01 6.80
C SER A 20 4.56 -0.03 7.25
N GLY A 21 3.34 -0.22 6.78
CA GLY A 21 2.22 0.67 7.07
C GLY A 21 1.06 0.50 6.11
N LEU A 22 0.11 1.42 6.14
CA LEU A 22 -1.07 1.37 5.27
C LEU A 22 -0.93 2.36 4.12
N LEU A 23 -1.28 1.88 2.93
CA LEU A 23 -1.52 2.72 1.77
C LEU A 23 -3.00 2.97 1.61
N GLN A 24 -3.41 4.22 1.67
CA GLN A 24 -4.76 4.64 1.34
C GLN A 24 -4.79 5.15 -0.10
N LEU A 25 -5.59 4.52 -0.94
CA LEU A 25 -5.68 4.78 -2.37
C LEU A 25 -7.11 5.21 -2.71
N LYS A 26 -7.24 6.31 -3.45
CA LYS A 26 -8.49 6.65 -4.14
C LYS A 26 -8.36 6.27 -5.60
N LEU A 27 -9.29 5.48 -6.10
CA LEU A 27 -9.31 5.01 -7.48
C LEU A 27 -10.04 5.99 -8.40
N THR A 28 -9.82 5.86 -9.71
CA THR A 28 -10.43 6.72 -10.74
C THR A 28 -11.96 6.63 -10.81
N ASP A 29 -12.55 5.52 -10.38
CA ASP A 29 -13.99 5.31 -10.22
C ASP A 29 -14.56 5.94 -8.93
N GLY A 30 -13.71 6.53 -8.09
CA GLY A 30 -14.07 7.16 -6.83
C GLY A 30 -14.03 6.23 -5.62
N GLN A 31 -13.77 4.93 -5.79
CA GLN A 31 -13.68 3.97 -4.69
C GLN A 31 -12.41 4.19 -3.85
N TRP A 32 -12.50 3.92 -2.56
CA TRP A 32 -11.35 3.83 -1.67
C TRP A 32 -10.87 2.38 -1.57
N LEU A 33 -9.55 2.24 -1.51
CA LEU A 33 -8.86 0.99 -1.24
C LEU A 33 -7.78 1.27 -0.21
N VAL A 34 -7.74 0.51 0.88
CA VAL A 34 -6.63 0.57 1.83
C VAL A 34 -5.90 -0.75 1.80
N GLY A 35 -4.60 -0.70 1.51
CA GLY A 35 -3.73 -1.86 1.45
C GLY A 35 -2.66 -1.84 2.53
N LEU A 36 -2.28 -3.02 3.00
CA LEU A 36 -1.08 -3.20 3.79
C LEU A 36 0.13 -3.17 2.84
N TRP A 37 1.06 -2.26 3.13
CA TRP A 37 2.40 -2.29 2.57
C TRP A 37 3.35 -2.94 3.57
N ASP A 38 3.87 -4.10 3.21
CA ASP A 38 4.95 -4.78 3.93
C ASP A 38 5.80 -5.60 2.97
N ARG A 39 7.10 -5.71 3.22
CA ARG A 39 8.04 -6.55 2.45
C ARG A 39 7.90 -8.03 2.81
N ALA A 40 7.42 -8.34 4.00
CA ALA A 40 7.03 -9.69 4.41
C ALA A 40 5.54 -9.92 4.08
N SER A 41 5.22 -11.07 3.50
CA SER A 41 3.82 -11.43 3.28
C SER A 41 3.22 -12.08 4.52
N PRO A 42 2.13 -11.55 5.10
CA PRO A 42 1.34 -12.27 6.09
C PRO A 42 0.58 -13.46 5.47
N LEU A 43 0.41 -13.46 4.14
CA LEU A 43 -0.24 -14.54 3.39
C LEU A 43 0.80 -15.54 2.90
N ASN A 44 0.76 -16.75 3.44
CA ASN A 44 1.70 -17.83 3.11
C ASN A 44 1.77 -18.07 1.60
N GLY A 45 2.99 -18.02 1.05
CA GLY A 45 3.27 -18.32 -0.36
C GLY A 45 3.08 -17.15 -1.33
N LEU A 46 2.62 -15.98 -0.88
CA LEU A 46 2.55 -14.76 -1.69
C LEU A 46 3.79 -13.87 -1.49
N PRO A 47 4.18 -13.07 -2.49
CA PRO A 47 5.28 -12.12 -2.34
C PRO A 47 4.89 -10.98 -1.38
N GLY A 48 5.88 -10.26 -0.86
CA GLY A 48 5.64 -8.98 -0.19
C GLY A 48 5.18 -7.89 -1.16
N SER A 49 4.73 -6.78 -0.61
CA SER A 49 4.33 -5.57 -1.35
C SER A 49 5.48 -5.04 -2.20
N TYR A 50 5.14 -4.54 -3.39
CA TYR A 50 6.10 -3.89 -4.28
C TYR A 50 5.43 -2.79 -5.09
N ALA A 51 6.24 -1.85 -5.56
CA ALA A 51 5.84 -0.84 -6.53
C ALA A 51 6.82 -0.91 -7.69
N ALA A 52 6.35 -1.25 -8.88
CA ALA A 52 7.18 -1.28 -10.07
C ALA A 52 7.18 0.08 -10.76
N GLY A 53 8.38 0.56 -11.09
CA GLY A 53 8.60 1.75 -11.92
C GLY A 53 9.21 1.38 -13.27
N PHE A 54 9.36 2.38 -14.15
CA PHE A 54 9.91 2.28 -15.51
C PHE A 54 11.13 1.34 -15.65
N PRO A 55 11.29 0.59 -16.77
CA PRO A 55 10.53 0.61 -18.02
C PRO A 55 9.27 -0.26 -18.03
N HIS A 56 8.89 -0.83 -16.88
CA HIS A 56 7.79 -1.79 -16.79
C HIS A 56 6.44 -1.10 -16.52
N PRO A 57 5.31 -1.79 -16.79
CA PRO A 57 4.00 -1.35 -16.37
C PRO A 57 4.02 -0.93 -14.90
N GLN A 58 3.52 0.28 -14.65
CA GLN A 58 3.58 0.87 -13.32
C GLN A 58 2.44 0.31 -12.48
N ASP A 59 2.77 -0.63 -11.62
CA ASP A 59 1.83 -1.27 -10.72
C ASP A 59 2.29 -1.16 -9.26
N LEU A 60 1.30 -1.32 -8.39
CA LEU A 60 1.41 -1.33 -6.95
C LEU A 60 0.76 -2.61 -6.48
N TYR A 61 1.57 -3.52 -5.97
CA TYR A 61 1.12 -4.73 -5.30
C TYR A 61 1.09 -4.49 -3.80
N LEU A 62 -0.08 -4.70 -3.21
CA LEU A 62 -0.32 -4.64 -1.77
C LEU A 62 -0.57 -6.06 -1.28
N VAL A 63 0.12 -6.42 -0.20
CA VAL A 63 0.17 -7.82 0.25
C VAL A 63 -1.09 -8.28 0.97
N ASP A 64 -1.88 -7.35 1.47
CA ASP A 64 -3.24 -7.55 1.94
C ASP A 64 -4.02 -6.23 1.80
N THR A 65 -5.33 -6.28 1.96
CA THR A 65 -6.21 -5.11 2.05
C THR A 65 -6.91 -5.04 3.40
N CYS A 66 -7.27 -3.83 3.80
CA CYS A 66 -7.99 -3.58 5.03
C CYS A 66 -9.49 -3.54 4.77
N VAL A 67 -10.27 -3.95 5.76
CA VAL A 67 -11.69 -3.63 5.82
C VAL A 67 -11.81 -2.12 6.07
N ILE A 68 -12.58 -1.45 5.23
CA ILE A 68 -12.85 -0.01 5.32
C ILE A 68 -14.35 0.26 5.44
N ASP A 69 -14.71 1.41 5.99
CA ASP A 69 -16.08 1.92 5.92
C ASP A 69 -16.37 2.63 4.59
N GLY A 70 -17.58 3.18 4.45
CA GLY A 70 -18.01 3.87 3.23
C GLY A 70 -17.25 5.17 2.92
N ASP A 71 -16.56 5.75 3.91
CA ASP A 71 -15.77 6.98 3.75
C ASP A 71 -14.28 6.69 3.53
N GLY A 72 -13.89 5.40 3.55
CA GLY A 72 -12.52 4.95 3.34
C GLY A 72 -11.68 4.92 4.62
N ALA A 73 -12.31 5.02 5.80
CA ALA A 73 -11.61 4.86 7.07
C ALA A 73 -11.42 3.37 7.39
N VAL A 74 -10.25 3.03 7.95
CA VAL A 74 -9.86 1.66 8.28
C VAL A 74 -10.61 1.18 9.51
N ILE A 75 -11.25 0.03 9.40
CA ILE A 75 -11.88 -0.63 10.55
C ILE A 75 -10.81 -1.41 11.31
N THR A 76 -10.68 -1.13 12.61
CA THR A 76 -9.73 -1.83 13.49
C THR A 76 -10.40 -2.93 14.30
N ASP A 77 -9.60 -3.85 14.83
CA ASP A 77 -10.00 -4.80 15.87
C ASP A 77 -9.96 -4.17 17.27
N ASP A 78 -10.29 -4.99 18.28
CA ASP A 78 -10.35 -4.56 19.68
C ASP A 78 -8.96 -4.18 20.24
N SER A 79 -7.88 -4.55 19.54
CA SER A 79 -6.50 -4.17 19.88
C SER A 79 -6.05 -2.90 19.14
N GLY A 80 -6.92 -2.30 18.33
CA GLY A 80 -6.58 -1.14 17.51
C GLY A 80 -5.79 -1.47 16.24
N HIS A 81 -5.66 -2.75 15.88
CA HIS A 81 -4.98 -3.16 14.66
C HIS A 81 -5.94 -3.15 13.46
N PRO A 82 -5.48 -2.78 12.25
CA PRO A 82 -6.30 -2.87 11.05
C PRO A 82 -6.85 -4.28 10.81
N LYS A 83 -8.16 -4.40 10.58
CA LYS A 83 -8.74 -5.68 10.15
C LYS A 83 -8.33 -5.96 8.71
N LEU A 84 -7.54 -7.00 8.51
CA LEU A 84 -7.14 -7.46 7.19
C LEU A 84 -8.21 -8.35 6.55
N THR A 85 -8.26 -8.33 5.23
CA THR A 85 -9.23 -9.07 4.41
C THR A 85 -8.72 -10.44 3.98
N GLY A 86 -7.40 -10.67 4.02
CA GLY A 86 -6.76 -11.83 3.41
C GLY A 86 -6.66 -11.74 1.88
N VAL A 87 -6.82 -10.54 1.31
CA VAL A 87 -6.88 -10.32 -0.14
C VAL A 87 -5.70 -9.44 -0.56
N ALA A 88 -4.75 -10.03 -1.28
CA ALA A 88 -3.72 -9.25 -1.96
C ALA A 88 -4.27 -8.62 -3.25
N VAL A 89 -3.77 -7.44 -3.61
CA VAL A 89 -4.26 -6.70 -4.78
C VAL A 89 -3.12 -6.13 -5.60
N LEU A 90 -3.29 -6.15 -6.92
CA LEU A 90 -2.43 -5.49 -7.89
C LEU A 90 -3.18 -4.31 -8.50
N VAL A 91 -2.71 -3.10 -8.25
CA VAL A 91 -3.31 -1.85 -8.71
C VAL A 91 -2.40 -1.20 -9.74
N ARG A 92 -2.93 -0.87 -10.91
CA ARG A 92 -2.19 -0.06 -11.88
C ARG A 92 -2.14 1.39 -11.42
N TRP A 93 -1.01 2.06 -11.56
CA TRP A 93 -0.87 3.46 -11.14
C TRP A 93 -1.86 4.40 -11.87
N GLU A 94 -2.19 4.09 -13.13
CA GLU A 94 -3.18 4.85 -13.91
C GLU A 94 -4.60 4.82 -13.31
N GLN A 95 -4.89 3.86 -12.44
CA GLN A 95 -6.16 3.74 -11.73
C GLN A 95 -6.19 4.53 -10.43
N VAL A 96 -5.07 5.09 -9.98
CA VAL A 96 -4.95 5.79 -8.69
C VAL A 96 -4.96 7.31 -8.92
N VAL A 97 -5.94 8.00 -8.34
CA VAL A 97 -6.04 9.48 -8.38
C VAL A 97 -5.45 10.14 -7.14
N TYR A 98 -5.36 9.40 -6.04
CA TYR A 98 -4.75 9.84 -4.79
C TYR A 98 -4.13 8.64 -4.08
N ALA A 99 -2.97 8.86 -3.48
CA ALA A 99 -2.33 7.91 -2.59
C ALA A 99 -1.85 8.63 -1.33
N GLY A 100 -2.06 8.01 -0.17
CA GLY A 100 -1.55 8.43 1.12
C GLY A 100 -0.86 7.26 1.82
N PHE A 101 0.18 7.55 2.59
CA PHE A 101 0.85 6.58 3.44
C PHE A 101 0.58 6.91 4.90
N LEU A 102 0.05 5.94 5.63
CA LEU A 102 -0.22 6.03 7.06
C LEU A 102 0.75 5.08 7.76
N GLN A 103 1.64 5.65 8.57
CA GLN A 103 2.47 4.85 9.45
C GLN A 103 1.59 4.31 10.57
N VAL A 104 1.53 2.98 10.68
CA VAL A 104 0.88 2.33 11.80
C VAL A 104 1.97 2.14 12.84
N SER A 105 1.85 2.81 13.98
CA SER A 105 2.72 2.55 15.12
C SER A 105 2.42 1.13 15.60
N THR A 106 3.34 0.20 15.38
CA THR A 106 3.37 -1.06 16.12
C THR A 106 3.82 -0.71 17.55
N GLU A 107 2.91 -0.19 18.36
CA GLU A 107 3.18 0.00 19.78
C GLU A 107 2.93 -1.33 20.48
N GLY A 108 4.02 -2.08 20.73
CA GLY A 108 3.96 -3.31 21.51
C GLY A 108 5.06 -4.32 21.22
N GLU A 109 6.26 -4.07 21.73
CA GLU A 109 7.08 -5.17 22.27
C GLU A 109 7.79 -4.64 23.54
N PRO A 110 7.63 -5.30 24.71
CA PRO A 110 8.35 -4.94 25.94
C PRO A 110 9.85 -5.23 25.87
#